data_AF-A0A7X7Q0Z9-F1
#
_entry.id   AF-A0A7X7Q0Z9-F1
#
_cell.length_a   1.000
_cell.length_b   1.000
_cell.length_c   1.000
_cell.angle_alpha   90.00
_cell.angle_beta   90.00
_cell.angle_gamma   90.00
#
_symmetry.space_group_name_H-M   'P 1'
#
loop_
_entity.id
_entity.type
_entity.pdbx_description
1 polymer ?
#
loop_
_entity_poly.entity_id
_entity_poly.type
_entity_poly.pdbx_seq_one_letter_code
_entity_poly.pdbx_strand_id
1 'polypeptide(L)'
;MANKEILKHTLARLENIVDKCQCSTSVNRKYELNLENGQISLLRTTIDHQYSVTVIKDQKQGSITINKTDEQSVNEAIDKVVEICANSEVDEAYDIAPFQEPKVFVSGDREPNLNKMFDLLQDYVEQVKVNFPTIKLMDTAISFTISTKHLMNSNGVDFTETEGYYDFSSMFAAKEGDKSSSFNYTGYYVKKLEKALLSYGTLKRVLTETTGQIHTKGIPDKFKGDVIITPDCMSMLVFFVVNVYLSNMPLISKTSPLLNKLDEQVASPLFTLHAAPRDERIVKGYQVTNDGFEAQNMTIFDKGVLKNYVLNQYGANKTGLPRSANVGGCYIVDSGATPLEEMIRSCKRGVLVHRISGGNPNNNGDLSVVLKNSYYIEDGEIKYPLNETMITLNLKDALANITEVSKEQVNFGHEIYPYIKVKDVLISGK
;
A
#
# COMPACT_ATOMS: atom_id res chain seq x y z
N MET A 1 -8.75 -10.29 30.43
CA MET A 1 -7.43 -9.77 30.87
C MET A 1 -7.11 -8.51 30.09
N ALA A 2 -6.31 -7.59 30.64
CA ALA A 2 -5.75 -6.49 29.84
C ALA A 2 -4.85 -7.06 28.73
N ASN A 3 -4.84 -6.45 27.54
CA ASN A 3 -4.11 -6.99 26.38
C ASN A 3 -2.64 -7.30 26.66
N LYS A 4 -1.94 -6.44 27.40
CA LYS A 4 -0.54 -6.66 27.78
C LYS A 4 -0.36 -7.85 28.75
N GLU A 5 -1.33 -8.10 29.63
CA GLU A 5 -1.30 -9.24 30.55
C GLU A 5 -1.53 -10.56 29.82
N ILE A 6 -2.33 -10.57 28.74
CA ILE A 6 -2.47 -11.75 27.86
C ILE A 6 -1.11 -12.16 27.29
N LEU A 7 -0.29 -11.21 26.85
CA LEU A 7 1.03 -11.50 26.29
C LEU A 7 2.00 -12.02 27.36
N LYS A 8 2.02 -11.42 28.55
CA LYS A 8 2.82 -11.91 29.68
C LYS A 8 2.43 -13.34 30.08
N HIS A 9 1.12 -13.60 30.20
CA HIS A 9 0.59 -14.94 30.45
C HIS A 9 1.03 -15.94 29.38
N THR A 10 0.95 -15.54 28.11
CA THR A 10 1.40 -16.36 26.98
C THR A 10 2.87 -16.74 27.10
N LEU A 11 3.75 -15.76 27.35
CA LEU A 11 5.18 -16.01 27.49
C LEU A 11 5.49 -16.91 28.70
N ALA A 12 4.86 -16.65 29.85
CA ALA A 12 5.04 -17.47 31.05
C ALA A 12 4.57 -18.92 30.87
N ARG A 13 3.46 -19.14 30.16
CA ARG A 13 2.94 -20.49 29.88
C ARG A 13 3.84 -21.26 28.92
N LEU A 14 4.44 -20.58 27.96
CA LEU A 14 5.34 -21.19 26.96
C LEU A 14 6.79 -21.30 27.44
N GLU A 15 7.11 -20.71 28.58
CA GLU A 15 8.43 -20.81 29.22
C GLU A 15 8.78 -22.29 29.45
N ASN A 16 9.96 -22.71 29.01
CA ASN A 16 10.44 -24.10 29.04
C ASN A 16 9.65 -25.13 28.20
N ILE A 17 8.63 -24.72 27.45
CA ILE A 17 7.89 -25.62 26.53
C ILE A 17 8.47 -25.54 25.11
N VAL A 18 8.81 -24.33 24.66
CA VAL A 18 9.33 -24.00 23.32
C VAL A 18 10.63 -23.23 23.42
N ASP A 19 11.42 -23.21 22.34
CA ASP A 19 12.71 -22.53 22.32
C ASP A 19 12.53 -21.01 22.20
N LYS A 20 11.57 -20.59 21.35
CA LYS A 20 11.27 -19.17 21.10
C LYS A 20 9.77 -18.95 20.96
N CYS A 21 9.30 -17.78 21.38
CA CYS A 21 7.90 -17.38 21.25
C CYS A 21 7.79 -15.89 20.93
N GLN A 22 6.92 -15.51 20.00
CA GLN A 22 6.47 -14.14 19.79
C GLN A 22 4.95 -14.09 19.82
N CYS A 23 4.39 -13.16 20.57
CA CYS A 23 2.96 -12.97 20.69
C CYS A 23 2.59 -11.49 20.53
N SER A 24 1.38 -11.24 20.03
CA SER A 24 0.87 -9.90 19.86
C SER A 24 -0.64 -9.85 20.06
N THR A 25 -1.12 -8.72 20.55
CA THR A 25 -2.54 -8.39 20.59
C THR A 25 -2.76 -7.08 19.85
N SER A 26 -3.87 -6.93 19.14
CA SER A 26 -4.32 -5.64 18.65
C SER A 26 -5.80 -5.41 18.91
N VAL A 27 -6.16 -4.15 19.14
CA VAL A 27 -7.54 -3.68 19.18
C VAL A 27 -7.66 -2.53 18.21
N ASN A 28 -8.50 -2.69 17.19
CA ASN A 28 -8.85 -1.65 16.25
C ASN A 28 -10.29 -1.22 16.52
N ARG A 29 -10.50 0.05 16.87
CA ARG A 29 -11.83 0.63 16.92
C ARG A 29 -11.98 1.58 15.74
N LYS A 30 -12.92 1.27 14.86
CA LYS A 30 -13.21 2.05 13.66
C LYS A 30 -14.61 2.66 13.76
N TYR A 31 -14.69 3.98 13.63
CA TYR A 31 -15.93 4.72 13.50
C TYR A 31 -16.08 5.13 12.03
N GLU A 32 -17.14 4.69 11.37
CA GLU A 32 -17.29 4.83 9.93
C GLU A 32 -18.66 5.37 9.57
N LEU A 33 -18.66 6.38 8.70
CA LEU A 33 -19.84 6.90 8.01
C LEU A 33 -19.74 6.47 6.55
N ASN A 34 -20.69 5.65 6.12
CA ASN A 34 -20.81 5.20 4.75
C ASN A 34 -21.89 5.96 4.01
N LEU A 35 -21.63 6.17 2.74
CA LEU A 35 -22.54 6.67 1.74
C LEU A 35 -22.64 5.66 0.62
N GLU A 36 -23.87 5.33 0.25
CA GLU A 36 -24.19 4.50 -0.89
C GLU A 36 -25.12 5.29 -1.81
N ASN A 37 -24.80 5.32 -3.11
CA ASN A 37 -25.64 5.95 -4.13
C ASN A 37 -26.01 7.43 -3.83
N GLY A 38 -25.09 8.18 -3.20
CA GLY A 38 -25.29 9.60 -2.88
C GLY A 38 -26.04 9.87 -1.57
N GLN A 39 -26.38 8.84 -0.78
CA GLN A 39 -27.05 8.99 0.50
C GLN A 39 -26.24 8.35 1.63
N ILE A 40 -26.15 9.04 2.77
CA ILE A 40 -25.53 8.45 3.97
C ILE A 40 -26.37 7.24 4.38
N SER A 41 -25.76 6.07 4.34
CA SER A 41 -26.45 4.79 4.53
C SER A 41 -26.25 4.22 5.93
N LEU A 42 -25.07 4.43 6.54
CA LEU A 42 -24.70 3.76 7.78
C LEU A 42 -23.70 4.58 8.61
N LEU A 43 -24.01 4.76 9.90
CA LEU A 43 -23.02 5.04 10.93
C LEU A 43 -22.74 3.75 11.69
N ARG A 44 -21.50 3.30 11.67
CA ARG A 44 -21.08 2.04 12.32
C ARG A 44 -19.84 2.27 13.16
N THR A 45 -19.81 1.62 14.33
CA THR A 45 -18.57 1.41 15.08
C THR A 45 -18.24 -0.07 15.05
N THR A 46 -17.03 -0.43 14.59
CA THR A 46 -16.50 -1.79 14.70
C THR A 46 -15.38 -1.82 15.72
N ILE A 47 -15.28 -2.93 16.46
CA ILE A 47 -14.18 -3.19 17.38
C ILE A 47 -13.64 -4.58 17.04
N ASP A 48 -12.43 -4.60 16.50
CA ASP A 48 -11.75 -5.83 16.11
C ASP A 48 -10.63 -6.12 17.10
N HIS A 49 -10.77 -7.25 17.80
CA HIS A 49 -9.73 -7.80 18.65
C HIS A 49 -8.96 -8.87 17.89
N GLN A 50 -7.65 -8.89 18.05
CA GLN A 50 -6.80 -9.94 17.51
C GLN A 50 -5.78 -10.35 18.57
N TYR A 51 -5.57 -11.65 18.70
CA TYR A 51 -4.45 -12.25 19.40
C TYR A 51 -3.73 -13.18 18.43
N SER A 52 -2.41 -13.08 18.38
CA SER A 52 -1.55 -13.91 17.54
C SER A 52 -0.37 -14.40 18.36
N VAL A 53 0.00 -15.67 18.16
CA VAL A 53 1.18 -16.27 18.77
C VAL A 53 1.89 -17.13 17.75
N THR A 54 3.21 -17.02 17.73
CA THR A 54 4.14 -17.84 16.96
C THR A 54 5.13 -18.46 17.91
N VAL A 55 5.34 -19.76 17.78
CA VAL A 55 6.30 -20.52 18.59
C VAL A 55 7.27 -21.25 17.68
N ILE A 56 8.51 -21.41 18.16
CA ILE A 56 9.54 -22.18 17.50
C ILE A 56 10.08 -23.20 18.50
N LYS A 57 10.14 -24.46 18.09
CA LYS A 57 10.73 -25.55 18.86
C LYS A 57 11.40 -26.55 17.94
N ASP A 58 12.63 -26.95 18.24
CA ASP A 58 13.40 -27.91 17.43
C ASP A 58 13.44 -27.49 15.94
N GLN A 59 13.60 -26.19 15.69
CA GLN A 59 13.57 -25.54 14.36
C GLN A 59 12.26 -25.74 13.58
N LYS A 60 11.18 -26.13 14.24
CA LYS A 60 9.84 -26.13 13.66
C LYS A 60 9.11 -24.88 14.12
N GLN A 61 8.22 -24.34 13.29
CA GLN A 61 7.42 -23.17 13.64
C GLN A 61 5.92 -23.48 13.58
N GLY A 62 5.18 -22.99 14.57
CA GLY A 62 3.72 -22.93 14.54
C GLY A 62 3.25 -21.50 14.75
N SER A 63 2.21 -21.08 14.03
CA SER A 63 1.59 -19.77 14.21
C SER A 63 0.07 -19.91 14.22
N ILE A 64 -0.60 -19.18 15.12
CA ILE A 64 -2.06 -19.09 15.17
C ILE A 64 -2.51 -17.66 15.44
N THR A 65 -3.65 -17.30 14.88
CA THR A 65 -4.33 -16.02 15.12
C THR A 65 -5.79 -16.30 15.42
N ILE A 66 -6.33 -15.66 16.46
CA ILE A 66 -7.75 -15.69 16.82
C ILE A 66 -8.27 -14.28 17.08
N ASN A 67 -9.59 -14.11 17.05
CA ASN A 67 -10.27 -12.85 17.33
C ASN A 67 -10.90 -12.78 18.73
N LYS A 68 -10.50 -13.70 19.62
CA LYS A 68 -10.94 -13.77 21.02
C LYS A 68 -9.77 -13.55 21.96
N THR A 69 -10.02 -12.85 23.06
CA THR A 69 -9.00 -12.45 24.05
C THR A 69 -9.37 -12.85 25.48
N ASP A 70 -10.42 -13.66 25.64
CA ASP A 70 -10.71 -14.33 26.91
C ASP A 70 -9.66 -15.41 27.21
N GLU A 71 -9.46 -15.68 28.50
CA GLU A 71 -8.42 -16.58 29.00
C GLU A 71 -8.52 -17.99 28.42
N GLN A 72 -9.74 -18.53 28.35
CA GLN A 72 -9.97 -19.87 27.81
C GLN A 72 -9.54 -19.95 26.34
N SER A 73 -10.00 -19.03 25.50
CA SER A 73 -9.66 -19.02 24.07
C SER A 73 -8.16 -18.81 23.83
N VAL A 74 -7.51 -17.96 24.63
CA VAL A 74 -6.05 -17.77 24.57
C VAL A 74 -5.31 -19.06 24.94
N ASN A 75 -5.73 -19.71 26.02
CA ASN A 75 -5.14 -20.97 26.48
C ASN A 75 -5.28 -22.09 25.44
N GLU A 76 -6.47 -22.25 24.85
CA GLU A 76 -6.72 -23.21 23.78
C GLU A 76 -5.85 -22.91 22.54
N ALA A 77 -5.66 -21.64 22.19
CA ALA A 77 -4.79 -21.24 21.09
C ALA A 77 -3.31 -21.53 21.37
N ILE A 78 -2.84 -21.36 22.61
CA ILE A 78 -1.48 -21.70 23.02
C ILE A 78 -1.24 -23.21 22.89
N ASP A 79 -2.17 -24.04 23.38
CA ASP A 79 -2.04 -25.49 23.27
C ASP A 79 -2.01 -25.94 21.80
N LYS A 80 -2.90 -25.35 20.98
CA LYS A 80 -2.98 -25.65 19.56
C LYS A 80 -1.76 -25.19 18.77
N VAL A 81 -1.16 -24.04 19.09
CA VAL A 81 0.03 -23.57 18.37
C VAL A 81 1.25 -24.46 18.63
N VAL A 82 1.36 -25.02 19.84
CA VAL A 82 2.39 -26.00 20.19
C VAL A 82 2.19 -27.30 19.42
N GLU A 83 0.94 -27.78 19.27
CA GLU A 83 0.63 -28.94 18.43
C GLU A 83 0.97 -28.69 16.96
N ILE A 84 0.60 -27.52 16.41
CA ILE A 84 0.94 -27.12 15.05
C ILE A 84 2.47 -27.12 14.87
N CYS A 85 3.20 -26.55 15.82
CA CYS A 85 4.65 -26.52 15.81
C CYS A 85 5.27 -27.93 15.84
N ALA A 86 4.72 -28.86 16.64
CA ALA A 86 5.25 -30.22 16.70
C ALA A 86 5.11 -30.98 15.38
N ASN A 87 4.04 -30.69 14.62
CA ASN A 87 3.70 -31.34 13.36
C ASN A 87 4.19 -30.59 12.11
N SER A 88 4.86 -29.45 12.25
CA SER A 88 5.40 -28.72 11.09
C SER A 88 6.79 -29.23 10.67
N GLU A 89 7.19 -28.83 9.47
CA GLU A 89 8.49 -29.17 8.90
C GLU A 89 9.61 -28.40 9.60
N VAL A 90 10.77 -29.05 9.69
CA VAL A 90 11.99 -28.44 10.21
C VAL A 90 12.52 -27.41 9.22
N ASP A 91 12.87 -26.24 9.74
CA ASP A 91 13.50 -25.17 8.97
C ASP A 91 14.42 -24.31 9.86
N GLU A 92 15.72 -24.40 9.60
CA GLU A 92 16.75 -23.63 10.29
C GLU A 92 16.59 -22.11 10.15
N ALA A 93 15.81 -21.64 9.18
CA ALA A 93 15.62 -20.21 8.95
C ALA A 93 14.60 -19.55 9.88
N TYR A 94 13.80 -20.32 10.64
CA TYR A 94 12.84 -19.74 11.58
C TYR A 94 13.55 -19.06 12.75
N ASP A 95 13.21 -17.80 12.99
CA ASP A 95 13.68 -17.03 14.13
C ASP A 95 12.72 -15.88 14.49
N ILE A 96 12.94 -15.26 15.64
CA ILE A 96 12.28 -14.06 16.14
C ILE A 96 13.31 -12.96 16.39
N ALA A 97 12.87 -11.70 16.47
CA ALA A 97 13.78 -10.59 16.77
C ALA A 97 14.57 -10.80 18.07
N PRO A 98 15.86 -10.39 18.12
CA PRO A 98 16.64 -10.38 19.35
C PRO A 98 16.09 -9.34 20.35
N PHE A 99 16.65 -9.35 21.56
CA PHE A 99 16.35 -8.34 22.59
C PHE A 99 16.43 -6.93 22.02
N GLN A 100 15.42 -6.11 22.34
CA GLN A 100 15.38 -4.70 22.05
C GLN A 100 14.77 -3.99 23.25
N GLU A 101 15.26 -2.79 23.57
CA GLU A 101 14.73 -1.99 24.67
C GLU A 101 13.23 -1.76 24.51
N PRO A 102 12.43 -1.94 25.57
CA PRO A 102 11.00 -1.70 25.51
C PRO A 102 10.65 -0.28 25.07
N LYS A 103 9.67 -0.14 24.17
CA LYS A 103 9.24 1.17 23.64
C LYS A 103 7.73 1.29 23.50
N VAL A 104 7.25 2.53 23.69
CA VAL A 104 5.86 2.91 23.47
C VAL A 104 5.82 3.97 22.38
N PHE A 105 5.03 3.73 21.35
CA PHE A 105 4.85 4.63 20.22
C PHE A 105 3.42 5.16 20.19
N VAL A 106 3.29 6.46 19.98
CA VAL A 106 2.01 7.17 19.99
C VAL A 106 1.95 8.13 18.81
N SER A 107 0.87 8.05 18.02
CA SER A 107 0.60 8.98 16.94
C SER A 107 -0.90 9.25 16.80
N GLY A 108 -1.24 10.45 16.35
CA GLY A 108 -2.61 10.87 16.03
C GLY A 108 -3.55 11.04 17.23
N ASP A 109 -4.81 11.35 16.91
CA ASP A 109 -5.86 11.59 17.90
C ASP A 109 -6.31 10.28 18.57
N ARG A 110 -6.95 10.37 19.74
CA ARG A 110 -7.46 9.19 20.47
C ARG A 110 -8.93 8.88 20.25
N GLU A 111 -9.68 9.89 19.83
CA GLU A 111 -11.11 9.79 19.59
C GLU A 111 -11.47 10.58 18.33
N PRO A 112 -12.53 10.16 17.61
CA PRO A 112 -12.98 10.86 16.42
C PRO A 112 -13.68 12.17 16.75
N ASN A 113 -13.62 13.12 15.81
CA ASN A 113 -14.59 14.20 15.74
C ASN A 113 -15.75 13.81 14.80
N LEU A 114 -16.73 13.06 15.34
CA LEU A 114 -17.85 12.52 14.56
C LEU A 114 -18.69 13.60 13.86
N ASN A 115 -18.96 14.72 14.53
CA ASN A 115 -19.70 15.84 13.93
C ASN A 115 -18.94 16.39 12.72
N LYS A 116 -17.63 16.61 12.86
CA LYS A 116 -16.81 17.09 11.75
C LYS A 116 -16.74 16.09 10.60
N MET A 117 -16.68 14.79 10.88
CA MET A 117 -16.74 13.76 9.84
C MET A 117 -18.05 13.83 9.06
N PHE A 118 -19.17 13.97 9.77
CA PHE A 118 -20.51 14.10 9.18
C PHE A 118 -20.64 15.37 8.34
N ASP A 119 -20.28 16.53 8.90
CA ASP A 119 -20.35 17.83 8.22
C ASP A 119 -19.51 17.82 6.92
N LEU A 120 -18.29 17.28 6.98
CA LEU A 120 -17.41 17.19 5.82
C LEU A 120 -17.92 16.21 4.76
N LEU A 121 -18.53 15.09 5.17
CA LEU A 121 -19.13 14.15 4.22
C LEU A 121 -20.36 14.79 3.54
N GLN A 122 -21.20 15.51 4.27
CA GLN A 122 -22.33 16.24 3.70
C GLN A 122 -21.88 17.33 2.71
N ASP A 123 -20.89 18.14 3.10
CA ASP A 123 -20.29 19.16 2.24
C ASP A 123 -19.70 18.53 0.97
N TYR A 124 -19.00 17.40 1.09
CA TYR A 124 -18.49 16.66 -0.07
C TYR A 124 -19.61 16.26 -1.04
N VAL A 125 -20.71 15.68 -0.54
CA VAL A 125 -21.84 15.26 -1.39
C VAL A 125 -22.44 16.44 -2.13
N GLU A 126 -22.68 17.56 -1.45
CA GLU A 126 -23.24 18.76 -2.06
C GLU A 126 -22.27 19.37 -3.09
N GLN A 127 -20.99 19.48 -2.74
CA GLN A 127 -19.97 19.99 -3.67
C GLN A 127 -19.82 19.09 -4.90
N VAL A 128 -19.92 17.76 -4.76
CA VAL A 128 -19.88 16.86 -5.93
C VAL A 128 -21.10 17.07 -6.81
N LYS A 129 -22.28 17.18 -6.22
CA LYS A 129 -23.53 17.40 -6.96
C LYS A 129 -23.52 18.73 -7.73
N VAL A 130 -23.01 19.80 -7.12
CA VAL A 130 -22.95 21.14 -7.72
C VAL A 130 -21.85 21.24 -8.78
N ASN A 131 -20.63 20.80 -8.46
CA ASN A 131 -19.47 21.02 -9.32
C ASN A 131 -19.26 19.92 -10.38
N PHE A 132 -19.81 18.73 -10.16
CA PHE A 132 -19.65 17.57 -11.05
C PHE A 132 -20.99 16.85 -11.29
N PRO A 133 -21.98 17.50 -11.92
CA PRO A 133 -23.38 17.02 -11.97
C PRO A 133 -23.57 15.66 -12.69
N THR A 134 -22.63 15.26 -13.54
CA THR A 134 -22.64 13.95 -14.21
C THR A 134 -22.14 12.82 -13.30
N ILE A 135 -21.44 13.13 -12.21
CA ILE A 135 -20.93 12.13 -11.27
C ILE A 135 -22.07 11.49 -10.49
N LYS A 136 -22.01 10.17 -10.40
CA LYS A 136 -22.81 9.32 -9.52
C LYS A 136 -21.85 8.72 -8.49
N LEU A 137 -22.00 9.18 -7.25
CA LEU A 137 -21.31 8.59 -6.11
C LEU A 137 -21.84 7.18 -5.90
N MET A 138 -20.92 6.23 -5.74
CA MET A 138 -21.21 4.83 -5.42
C MET A 138 -20.84 4.62 -3.95
N ASP A 139 -19.89 3.74 -3.66
CA ASP A 139 -19.39 3.50 -2.30
C ASP A 139 -18.46 4.65 -1.89
N THR A 140 -18.82 5.36 -0.82
CA THR A 140 -17.97 6.39 -0.22
C THR A 140 -17.97 6.24 1.28
N ALA A 141 -16.80 6.35 1.89
CA ALA A 141 -16.65 6.24 3.34
C ALA A 141 -15.70 7.31 3.86
N ILE A 142 -16.07 7.89 5.00
CA ILE A 142 -15.12 8.55 5.90
C ILE A 142 -15.08 7.76 7.19
N SER A 143 -13.88 7.47 7.67
CA SER A 143 -13.72 6.75 8.93
C SER A 143 -12.60 7.33 9.79
N PHE A 144 -12.68 7.07 11.08
CA PHE A 144 -11.61 7.25 12.03
C PHE A 144 -11.29 5.89 12.65
N THR A 145 -10.03 5.50 12.59
CA THR A 145 -9.55 4.26 13.21
C THR A 145 -8.56 4.62 14.30
N ILE A 146 -8.76 4.08 15.50
CA ILE A 146 -7.71 3.97 16.51
C ILE A 146 -7.29 2.51 16.67
N SER A 147 -6.00 2.27 16.50
CA SER A 147 -5.34 0.97 16.68
C SER A 147 -4.46 1.01 17.91
N THR A 148 -4.59 0.02 18.80
CA THR A 148 -3.62 -0.27 19.86
C THR A 148 -3.06 -1.67 19.64
N LYS A 149 -1.74 -1.79 19.47
CA LYS A 149 -1.04 -3.06 19.29
C LYS A 149 0.01 -3.22 20.38
N HIS A 150 0.11 -4.43 20.91
CA HIS A 150 1.20 -4.86 21.77
C HIS A 150 1.91 -6.04 21.10
N LEU A 151 3.23 -6.08 21.15
CA LEU A 151 4.05 -7.19 20.68
C LEU A 151 5.10 -7.51 21.74
N MET A 152 5.22 -8.79 22.08
CA MET A 152 6.26 -9.30 22.96
C MET A 152 6.90 -10.55 22.40
N ASN A 153 8.14 -10.83 22.78
CA ASN A 153 8.77 -12.11 22.49
C ASN A 153 9.65 -12.63 23.63
N SER A 154 10.03 -13.91 23.56
CA SER A 154 10.84 -14.59 24.56
C SER A 154 12.28 -14.10 24.64
N ASN A 155 12.76 -13.32 23.67
CA ASN A 155 14.05 -12.64 23.71
C ASN A 155 13.99 -11.30 24.46
N GLY A 156 12.83 -10.91 24.98
CA GLY A 156 12.66 -9.69 25.77
C GLY A 156 12.22 -8.45 24.99
N VAL A 157 11.73 -8.59 23.75
CA VAL A 157 11.03 -7.50 23.06
C VAL A 157 9.71 -7.18 23.78
N ASP A 158 9.43 -5.90 24.00
CA ASP A 158 8.15 -5.38 24.50
C ASP A 158 7.85 -4.03 23.83
N PHE A 159 6.98 -4.06 22.83
CA PHE A 159 6.55 -2.86 22.12
C PHE A 159 5.06 -2.62 22.27
N THR A 160 4.69 -1.35 22.38
CA THR A 160 3.29 -0.89 22.33
C THR A 160 3.17 0.22 21.29
N GLU A 161 2.24 0.07 20.35
CA GLU A 161 1.93 1.05 19.33
C GLU A 161 0.48 1.52 19.53
N THR A 162 0.24 2.82 19.52
CA THR A 162 -1.13 3.36 19.48
C THR A 162 -1.24 4.49 18.48
N GLU A 163 -2.01 4.27 17.43
CA GLU A 163 -2.15 5.20 16.31
C GLU A 163 -3.63 5.50 16.03
N GLY A 164 -3.96 6.79 15.89
CA GLY A 164 -5.25 7.25 15.40
C GLY A 164 -5.14 8.01 14.09
N TYR A 165 -6.01 7.72 13.12
CA TYR A 165 -6.05 8.42 11.84
C TYR A 165 -7.44 8.42 11.25
N TYR A 166 -7.67 9.37 10.34
CA TYR A 166 -8.85 9.37 9.47
C TYR A 166 -8.48 8.78 8.11
N ASP A 167 -9.40 8.03 7.52
CA ASP A 167 -9.36 7.67 6.11
C ASP A 167 -10.63 8.12 5.39
N PHE A 168 -10.45 8.48 4.13
CA PHE A 168 -11.53 8.78 3.22
C PHE A 168 -11.30 8.04 1.92
N SER A 169 -12.35 7.42 1.39
CA SER A 169 -12.33 6.85 0.04
C SER A 169 -13.67 7.10 -0.64
N SER A 170 -13.64 7.35 -1.94
CA SER A 170 -14.85 7.51 -2.75
C SER A 170 -14.69 6.80 -4.08
N MET A 171 -15.67 5.96 -4.40
CA MET A 171 -15.87 5.32 -5.67
C MET A 171 -17.04 5.99 -6.39
N PHE A 172 -16.88 6.20 -7.70
CA PHE A 172 -17.84 6.96 -8.49
C PHE A 172 -17.73 6.65 -9.98
N ALA A 173 -18.75 7.02 -10.76
CA ALA A 173 -18.72 7.00 -12.22
C ALA A 173 -19.45 8.23 -12.77
N ALA A 174 -19.13 8.66 -13.99
CA ALA A 174 -19.88 9.69 -14.68
C ALA A 174 -20.97 9.07 -15.56
N LYS A 175 -22.15 9.70 -15.61
CA LYS A 175 -23.31 9.25 -16.40
C LYS A 175 -24.01 10.42 -17.10
N GLU A 176 -24.31 10.23 -18.37
CA GLU A 176 -25.11 11.14 -19.21
C GLU A 176 -26.05 10.31 -20.09
N GLY A 177 -27.37 10.47 -19.88
CA GLY A 177 -28.38 9.60 -20.50
C GLY A 177 -28.10 8.12 -20.20
N ASP A 178 -28.01 7.31 -21.26
CA ASP A 178 -27.71 5.87 -21.18
C ASP A 178 -26.21 5.53 -21.20
N LYS A 179 -25.33 6.53 -21.37
CA LYS A 179 -23.88 6.33 -21.41
C LYS A 179 -23.26 6.54 -20.03
N SER A 180 -22.24 5.75 -19.72
CA SER A 180 -21.49 5.85 -18.46
C SER A 180 -19.99 5.67 -18.69
N SER A 181 -19.19 6.31 -17.86
CA SER A 181 -17.76 6.02 -17.76
C SER A 181 -17.54 4.67 -17.07
N SER A 182 -16.30 4.16 -17.13
CA SER A 182 -15.87 3.16 -16.14
C SER A 182 -15.89 3.76 -14.74
N PHE A 183 -16.12 2.93 -13.72
CA PHE A 183 -15.98 3.37 -12.33
C PHE A 183 -14.53 3.81 -12.05
N ASN A 184 -14.39 4.84 -11.24
CA ASN A 184 -13.14 5.34 -10.72
C ASN A 184 -13.19 5.39 -9.19
N TYR A 185 -12.03 5.48 -8.55
CA TYR A 185 -11.94 5.61 -7.11
C TYR A 185 -10.63 6.28 -6.72
N THR A 186 -10.62 6.94 -5.57
CA THR A 186 -9.41 7.39 -4.88
C THR A 186 -9.70 7.57 -3.40
N GLY A 187 -8.64 7.61 -2.61
CA GLY A 187 -8.73 7.76 -1.16
C GLY A 187 -7.39 8.17 -0.57
N TYR A 188 -7.42 8.53 0.71
CA TYR A 188 -6.25 9.02 1.42
C TYR A 188 -6.43 8.87 2.92
N TYR A 189 -5.31 8.96 3.65
CA TYR A 189 -5.27 9.03 5.10
C TYR A 189 -4.84 10.43 5.55
N VAL A 190 -5.45 10.95 6.61
CA VAL A 190 -5.05 12.22 7.25
C VAL A 190 -5.02 12.08 8.76
N LYS A 191 -4.05 12.72 9.41
CA LYS A 191 -3.97 12.77 10.88
C LYS A 191 -5.13 13.58 11.46
N LYS A 192 -5.52 14.65 10.76
CA LYS A 192 -6.59 15.58 11.18
C LYS A 192 -7.40 16.03 9.99
N LEU A 193 -8.70 16.23 10.21
CA LEU A 193 -9.62 16.76 9.22
C LEU A 193 -9.57 18.29 9.19
N GLU A 194 -8.54 18.92 8.64
CA GLU A 194 -8.38 20.39 8.67
C GLU A 194 -8.97 21.13 7.46
N LYS A 195 -9.13 20.43 6.33
CA LYS A 195 -9.58 20.97 5.05
C LYS A 195 -10.83 20.22 4.55
N ALA A 196 -11.50 20.77 3.55
CA ALA A 196 -12.55 20.09 2.81
C ALA A 196 -12.02 18.80 2.15
N LEU A 197 -12.86 17.76 2.05
CA LEU A 197 -12.43 16.44 1.57
C LEU A 197 -11.88 16.47 0.14
N LEU A 198 -12.41 17.35 -0.72
CA LEU A 198 -11.93 17.55 -2.09
C LEU A 198 -10.48 18.09 -2.18
N SER A 199 -9.92 18.59 -1.07
CA SER A 199 -8.60 19.24 -1.06
C SER A 199 -7.43 18.29 -0.83
N TYR A 200 -7.69 17.01 -0.57
CA TYR A 200 -6.68 16.00 -0.26
C TYR A 200 -6.48 15.01 -1.40
N GLY A 201 -5.28 14.42 -1.45
CA GLY A 201 -4.89 13.44 -2.44
C GLY A 201 -5.17 13.92 -3.86
N THR A 202 -5.82 13.08 -4.65
CA THR A 202 -6.18 13.35 -6.05
C THR A 202 -7.67 13.59 -6.26
N LEU A 203 -8.47 13.63 -5.19
CA LEU A 203 -9.92 13.49 -5.25
C LEU A 203 -10.60 14.45 -6.24
N LYS A 204 -10.34 15.76 -6.12
CA LYS A 204 -10.89 16.76 -7.03
C LYS A 204 -10.46 16.52 -8.49
N ARG A 205 -9.19 16.17 -8.72
CA ARG A 205 -8.65 15.90 -10.06
C ARG A 205 -9.35 14.70 -10.70
N VAL A 206 -9.42 13.57 -9.97
CA VAL A 206 -10.01 12.33 -10.47
C VAL A 206 -11.51 12.49 -10.73
N LEU A 207 -12.23 13.27 -9.90
CA LEU A 207 -13.63 13.64 -10.16
C LEU A 207 -13.77 14.43 -11.46
N THR A 208 -12.98 15.51 -11.62
CA THR A 208 -12.98 16.32 -12.85
C THR A 208 -12.70 15.47 -14.09
N GLU A 209 -11.62 14.68 -14.07
CA GLU A 209 -11.22 13.82 -15.18
C GLU A 209 -12.33 12.82 -15.53
N THR A 210 -12.96 12.19 -14.51
CA THR A 210 -14.03 11.20 -14.72
C THR A 210 -15.25 11.81 -15.42
N THR A 211 -15.58 13.10 -15.21
CA THR A 211 -16.68 13.74 -15.96
C THR A 211 -16.47 13.73 -17.47
N GLY A 212 -15.21 13.78 -17.93
CA GLY A 212 -14.85 13.74 -19.34
C GLY A 212 -14.76 12.33 -19.93
N GLN A 213 -14.92 11.26 -19.14
CA GLN A 213 -14.66 9.88 -19.54
C GLN A 213 -15.92 9.09 -19.96
N ILE A 214 -17.02 9.78 -20.25
CA ILE A 214 -18.26 9.17 -20.76
C ILE A 214 -18.10 8.78 -22.23
N HIS A 215 -17.40 9.61 -23.00
CA HIS A 215 -17.19 9.43 -24.44
C HIS A 215 -15.73 9.08 -24.72
N THR A 216 -15.48 7.78 -24.88
CA THR A 216 -14.14 7.23 -25.07
C THR A 216 -13.90 6.79 -26.51
N LYS A 217 -12.63 6.72 -26.91
CA LYS A 217 -12.21 6.20 -28.22
C LYS A 217 -11.03 5.24 -28.05
N GLY A 218 -10.90 4.29 -28.97
CA GLY A 218 -9.71 3.45 -29.07
C GLY A 218 -8.54 4.22 -29.68
N ILE A 219 -7.34 3.66 -29.56
CA ILE A 219 -6.17 4.18 -30.30
C ILE A 219 -6.31 3.89 -31.80
N PRO A 220 -5.69 4.70 -32.68
CA PRO A 220 -5.83 4.53 -34.13
C PRO A 220 -5.09 3.29 -34.68
N ASP A 221 -3.94 2.93 -34.10
CA ASP A 221 -3.11 1.79 -34.49
C ASP A 221 -2.25 1.33 -33.31
N LYS A 222 -1.61 0.17 -33.44
CA LYS A 222 -0.64 -0.36 -32.47
C LYS A 222 0.70 0.33 -32.65
N PHE A 223 1.28 0.85 -31.57
CA PHE A 223 2.56 1.56 -31.61
C PHE A 223 3.39 1.33 -30.35
N LYS A 224 4.67 1.72 -30.41
CA LYS A 224 5.50 1.93 -29.23
C LYS A 224 5.57 3.43 -28.94
N GLY A 225 5.35 3.82 -27.70
CA GLY A 225 5.31 5.23 -27.31
C GLY A 225 5.55 5.45 -25.83
N ASP A 226 5.30 6.68 -25.41
CA ASP A 226 5.49 7.10 -24.03
C ASP A 226 4.27 6.75 -23.18
N VAL A 227 4.52 6.39 -21.93
CA VAL A 227 3.51 6.17 -20.90
C VAL A 227 3.81 7.09 -19.74
N ILE A 228 2.90 8.02 -19.46
CA ILE A 228 2.95 8.86 -18.26
C ILE A 228 2.06 8.20 -17.22
N ILE A 229 2.65 7.68 -16.16
CA ILE A 229 1.97 6.98 -15.06
C ILE A 229 1.59 8.01 -14.00
N THR A 230 0.31 8.08 -13.62
CA THR A 230 -0.12 9.00 -12.57
C THR A 230 0.23 8.48 -11.17
N PRO A 231 0.28 9.36 -10.15
CA PRO A 231 0.43 8.96 -8.75
C PRO A 231 -0.57 7.87 -8.31
N ASP A 232 -1.81 7.88 -8.83
CA ASP A 232 -2.84 6.88 -8.50
C ASP A 232 -2.48 5.48 -9.03
N CYS A 233 -1.79 5.39 -10.17
CA CYS A 233 -1.35 4.13 -10.75
C CYS A 233 0.04 3.69 -10.24
N MET A 234 0.82 4.62 -9.69
CA MET A 234 2.17 4.34 -9.18
C MET A 234 2.19 3.31 -8.06
N SER A 235 1.17 3.30 -7.19
CA SER A 235 1.04 2.30 -6.11
C SER A 235 1.11 0.88 -6.66
N MET A 236 0.42 0.61 -7.77
CA MET A 236 0.40 -0.72 -8.38
C MET A 236 1.74 -1.07 -9.04
N LEU A 237 2.41 -0.11 -9.68
CA LEU A 237 3.73 -0.33 -10.27
C LEU A 237 4.77 -0.68 -9.18
N VAL A 238 4.82 0.10 -8.10
CA VAL A 238 5.74 -0.13 -6.97
C VAL A 238 5.41 -1.47 -6.30
N PHE A 239 4.12 -1.77 -6.12
CA PHE A 239 3.68 -3.08 -5.62
C PHE A 239 4.23 -4.22 -6.48
N PHE A 240 4.09 -4.14 -7.81
CA PHE A 240 4.61 -5.16 -8.71
C PHE A 240 6.14 -5.31 -8.64
N VAL A 241 6.87 -4.20 -8.69
CA VAL A 241 8.35 -4.23 -8.60
C VAL A 241 8.80 -4.90 -7.30
N VAL A 242 8.22 -4.50 -6.16
CA VAL A 242 8.62 -5.06 -4.86
C VAL A 242 8.26 -6.54 -4.76
N ASN A 243 7.03 -6.91 -5.11
CA ASN A 243 6.56 -8.29 -4.94
C ASN A 243 7.26 -9.27 -5.88
N VAL A 244 7.50 -8.89 -7.13
CA VAL A 244 8.11 -9.78 -8.13
C VAL A 244 9.64 -9.85 -7.96
N TYR A 245 10.30 -8.76 -7.55
CA TYR A 245 11.76 -8.69 -7.59
C TYR A 245 12.44 -8.60 -6.22
N LEU A 246 11.81 -8.02 -5.20
CA LEU A 246 12.53 -7.57 -4.00
C LEU A 246 12.08 -8.26 -2.70
N SER A 247 10.93 -8.92 -2.72
CA SER A 247 10.35 -9.55 -1.53
C SER A 247 10.97 -10.92 -1.22
N ASN A 248 10.63 -11.48 -0.05
CA ASN A 248 11.08 -12.80 0.40
C ASN A 248 11.01 -13.88 -0.68
N MET A 249 9.80 -14.15 -1.19
CA MET A 249 9.57 -15.33 -2.04
C MET A 249 10.44 -15.37 -3.30
N PRO A 250 10.49 -14.32 -4.16
CA PRO A 250 11.31 -14.36 -5.37
C PRO A 250 12.81 -14.43 -5.10
N LEU A 251 13.28 -13.97 -3.93
CA LEU A 251 14.68 -14.08 -3.54
C LEU A 251 15.01 -15.48 -3.00
N ILE A 252 14.12 -16.07 -2.19
CA ILE A 252 14.25 -17.45 -1.69
C ILE A 252 14.21 -18.47 -2.84
N SER A 253 13.24 -18.33 -3.74
CA SER A 253 13.09 -19.22 -4.91
C SER A 253 14.08 -18.92 -6.04
N LYS A 254 14.90 -17.88 -5.90
CA LYS A 254 15.87 -17.41 -6.90
C LYS A 254 15.24 -17.07 -8.25
N THR A 255 13.97 -16.64 -8.26
CA THR A 255 13.28 -16.21 -9.48
C THR A 255 13.44 -14.72 -9.75
N SER A 256 13.91 -13.92 -8.77
CA SER A 256 14.13 -12.48 -8.95
C SER A 256 15.22 -12.19 -9.99
N PRO A 257 14.93 -11.39 -11.04
CA PRO A 257 15.94 -10.86 -11.96
C PRO A 257 16.92 -9.88 -11.30
N LEU A 258 16.62 -9.41 -10.08
CA LEU A 258 17.43 -8.48 -9.31
C LEU A 258 18.21 -9.17 -8.18
N LEU A 259 18.22 -10.50 -8.13
CA LEU A 259 19.07 -11.25 -7.19
C LEU A 259 20.55 -10.93 -7.44
N ASN A 260 21.31 -10.69 -6.36
CA ASN A 260 22.72 -10.31 -6.38
C ASN A 260 23.01 -9.00 -7.13
N LYS A 261 22.05 -8.06 -7.15
CA LYS A 261 22.16 -6.73 -7.80
C LYS A 261 22.25 -5.57 -6.82
N LEU A 262 22.52 -5.84 -5.54
CA LEU A 262 22.79 -4.78 -4.57
C LEU A 262 23.98 -3.94 -5.05
N ASP A 263 23.86 -2.63 -4.87
CA ASP A 263 24.79 -1.59 -5.31
C ASP A 263 25.02 -1.50 -6.83
N GLU A 264 24.19 -2.16 -7.64
CA GLU A 264 24.20 -2.01 -9.11
C GLU A 264 23.12 -1.04 -9.60
N GLN A 265 23.42 -0.35 -10.71
CA GLN A 265 22.45 0.46 -11.45
C GLN A 265 21.49 -0.46 -12.20
N VAL A 266 20.23 -0.52 -11.73
CA VAL A 266 19.20 -1.39 -12.31
C VAL A 266 17.95 -0.64 -12.76
N ALA A 267 17.85 0.65 -12.43
CA ALA A 267 16.80 1.56 -12.88
C ALA A 267 17.40 2.89 -13.35
N SER A 268 16.58 3.79 -13.87
CA SER A 268 17.01 5.12 -14.29
C SER A 268 17.62 5.93 -13.13
N PRO A 269 18.68 6.74 -13.37
CA PRO A 269 19.23 7.67 -12.38
C PRO A 269 18.24 8.68 -11.81
N LEU A 270 17.09 8.87 -12.47
CA LEU A 270 16.01 9.75 -12.01
C LEU A 270 15.12 9.11 -10.93
N PHE A 271 15.25 7.80 -10.70
CA PHE A 271 14.33 7.06 -9.84
C PHE A 271 14.94 6.77 -8.47
N THR A 272 14.40 7.40 -7.43
CA THR A 272 14.68 7.08 -6.02
C THR A 272 13.40 6.62 -5.36
N LEU A 273 13.43 5.47 -4.69
CA LEU A 273 12.31 4.87 -3.99
C LEU A 273 12.72 4.51 -2.57
N HIS A 274 11.88 4.88 -1.62
CA HIS A 274 12.01 4.55 -0.20
C HIS A 274 10.83 3.70 0.27
N ALA A 275 11.07 2.86 1.27
CA ALA A 275 10.06 2.38 2.19
C ALA A 275 10.25 3.13 3.51
N ALA A 276 9.33 4.04 3.84
CA ALA A 276 9.55 5.04 4.89
C ALA A 276 8.38 5.08 5.91
N PRO A 277 8.15 4.00 6.68
CA PRO A 277 7.00 3.89 7.57
C PRO A 277 7.03 4.85 8.78
N ARG A 278 8.14 5.55 9.01
CA ARG A 278 8.32 6.52 10.09
C ARG A 278 8.55 7.94 9.58
N ASP A 279 8.41 8.17 8.28
CA ASP A 279 8.43 9.53 7.73
C ASP A 279 7.24 10.34 8.27
N GLU A 280 7.48 11.58 8.71
CA GLU A 280 6.46 12.42 9.34
C GLU A 280 5.27 12.75 8.42
N ARG A 281 5.52 12.73 7.09
CA ARG A 281 4.51 12.95 6.04
C ARG A 281 3.60 11.74 5.86
N ILE A 282 4.02 10.56 6.32
CA ILE A 282 3.20 9.34 6.33
C ILE A 282 2.31 9.38 7.58
N VAL A 283 1.01 9.26 7.33
CA VAL A 283 -0.06 9.24 8.32
C VAL A 283 -0.28 7.84 8.86
N LYS A 284 -0.42 6.86 7.96
CA LYS A 284 -0.64 5.45 8.28
C LYS A 284 0.67 4.70 8.10
N GLY A 285 1.55 4.88 9.08
CA GLY A 285 2.86 4.24 9.15
C GLY A 285 2.84 2.98 10.00
N TYR A 286 4.03 2.47 10.34
CA TYR A 286 4.19 1.44 11.37
C TYR A 286 5.54 1.58 12.06
N GLN A 287 5.59 1.24 13.36
CA GLN A 287 6.80 1.40 14.19
C GLN A 287 7.44 0.05 14.49
N VAL A 288 6.68 -1.05 14.40
CA VAL A 288 7.17 -2.41 14.63
C VAL A 288 6.78 -3.32 13.47
N THR A 289 7.77 -4.04 12.93
CA THR A 289 7.56 -5.05 11.89
C THR A 289 6.87 -6.29 12.44
N ASN A 290 6.29 -7.11 11.57
CA ASN A 290 5.59 -8.33 11.98
C ASN A 290 6.51 -9.42 12.56
N ASP A 291 7.80 -9.38 12.25
CA ASP A 291 8.86 -10.24 12.80
C ASP A 291 9.56 -9.65 14.04
N GLY A 292 9.01 -8.58 14.62
CA GLY A 292 9.35 -8.11 15.97
C GLY A 292 10.46 -7.07 16.07
N PHE A 293 10.85 -6.42 14.96
CA PHE A 293 11.87 -5.36 14.95
C PHE A 293 11.24 -3.97 14.98
N GLU A 294 11.89 -3.01 15.65
CA GLU A 294 11.57 -1.60 15.43
C GLU A 294 11.85 -1.25 13.96
N ALA A 295 10.83 -0.76 13.26
CA ALA A 295 10.93 -0.36 11.87
C ALA A 295 11.78 0.92 11.74
N GLN A 296 12.47 1.06 10.61
CA GLN A 296 13.18 2.28 10.24
C GLN A 296 12.90 2.65 8.79
N ASN A 297 13.14 3.91 8.43
CA ASN A 297 13.06 4.34 7.04
C ASN A 297 14.24 3.78 6.25
N MET A 298 14.00 3.35 5.01
CA MET A 298 15.00 2.70 4.18
C MET A 298 14.85 3.11 2.72
N THR A 299 15.98 3.36 2.05
CA THR A 299 16.02 3.56 0.61
C THR A 299 16.17 2.23 -0.11
N ILE A 300 15.23 1.91 -1.01
CA ILE A 300 15.25 0.70 -1.84
C ILE A 300 16.08 0.96 -3.10
N PHE A 301 15.75 2.03 -3.82
CA PHE A 301 16.53 2.50 -4.97
C PHE A 301 17.03 3.91 -4.68
N ASP A 302 18.32 4.15 -4.82
CA ASP A 302 18.94 5.47 -4.73
C ASP A 302 19.45 5.86 -6.12
N LYS A 303 18.77 6.80 -6.79
CA LYS A 303 19.10 7.22 -8.16
C LYS A 303 19.32 6.01 -9.08
N GLY A 304 18.37 5.08 -9.03
CA GLY A 304 18.32 3.84 -9.80
C GLY A 304 19.32 2.74 -9.39
N VAL A 305 20.15 2.97 -8.38
CA VAL A 305 21.00 1.96 -7.76
C VAL A 305 20.19 1.18 -6.72
N LEU A 306 20.15 -0.14 -6.83
CA LEU A 306 19.45 -0.98 -5.84
C LEU A 306 20.25 -1.04 -4.54
N LYS A 307 19.71 -0.47 -3.45
CA LYS A 307 20.37 -0.41 -2.15
C LYS A 307 19.89 -1.47 -1.17
N ASN A 308 18.61 -1.83 -1.22
CA ASN A 308 18.03 -2.79 -0.29
C ASN A 308 16.97 -3.65 -0.98
N TYR A 309 16.91 -4.93 -0.59
CA TYR A 309 15.73 -5.76 -0.79
C TYR A 309 14.65 -5.44 0.25
N VAL A 310 13.53 -6.15 0.21
CA VAL A 310 12.46 -6.11 1.22
C VAL A 310 12.35 -7.50 1.86
N LEU A 311 13.33 -7.81 2.70
CA LEU A 311 13.46 -9.07 3.43
C LEU A 311 13.17 -8.89 4.92
N ASN A 312 12.25 -9.70 5.43
CA ASN A 312 12.12 -9.90 6.87
C ASN A 312 13.19 -10.90 7.37
N GLN A 313 13.22 -11.18 8.68
CA GLN A 313 14.22 -12.05 9.29
C GLN A 313 14.27 -13.45 8.65
N TYR A 314 13.12 -14.06 8.39
CA TYR A 314 13.06 -15.38 7.74
C TYR A 314 13.63 -15.35 6.31
N GLY A 315 13.28 -14.32 5.53
CA GLY A 315 13.80 -14.14 4.18
C GLY A 315 15.32 -13.92 4.16
N ALA A 316 15.83 -13.14 5.10
CA ALA A 316 17.27 -12.95 5.30
C ALA A 316 17.98 -14.28 5.63
N ASN A 317 17.45 -15.03 6.61
CA ASN A 317 18.01 -16.34 7.00
C ASN A 317 18.03 -17.34 5.85
N LYS A 318 16.95 -17.41 5.04
CA LYS A 318 16.87 -18.32 3.89
C LYS A 318 17.82 -18.01 2.75
N THR A 319 18.15 -16.73 2.57
CA THR A 319 18.91 -16.26 1.41
C THR A 319 20.37 -15.96 1.75
N GLY A 320 20.69 -15.78 3.03
CA GLY A 320 21.97 -15.24 3.49
C GLY A 320 22.16 -13.75 3.19
N LEU A 321 21.12 -13.06 2.70
CA LEU A 321 21.14 -11.63 2.41
C LEU A 321 20.82 -10.82 3.66
N PRO A 322 21.20 -9.52 3.72
CA PRO A 322 20.86 -8.66 4.84
C PRO A 322 19.35 -8.54 5.03
N ARG A 323 18.91 -8.60 6.29
CA ARG A 323 17.54 -8.20 6.68
C ARG A 323 17.38 -6.71 6.39
N SER A 324 16.25 -6.33 5.80
CA SER A 324 15.91 -4.92 5.55
C SER A 324 15.71 -4.15 6.87
N ALA A 325 15.60 -2.82 6.83
CA ALA A 325 15.28 -2.04 8.04
C ALA A 325 13.78 -2.00 8.38
N ASN A 326 12.94 -2.50 7.46
CA ASN A 326 11.49 -2.62 7.61
C ASN A 326 10.96 -3.76 6.72
N VAL A 327 9.65 -3.86 6.49
CA VAL A 327 9.02 -4.92 5.68
C VAL A 327 8.28 -4.37 4.44
N GLY A 328 8.68 -3.18 3.97
CA GLY A 328 8.07 -2.52 2.81
C GLY A 328 6.81 -1.72 3.18
N GLY A 329 6.07 -1.31 2.15
CA GLY A 329 4.97 -0.34 2.27
C GLY A 329 5.47 1.07 2.63
N CYS A 330 4.52 2.00 2.84
CA CYS A 330 4.83 3.40 3.14
C CYS A 330 5.79 4.02 2.12
N TYR A 331 5.53 3.74 0.83
CA TYR A 331 6.48 4.03 -0.22
C TYR A 331 6.49 5.50 -0.59
N ILE A 332 7.68 6.04 -0.80
CA ILE A 332 7.90 7.41 -1.23
C ILE A 332 8.84 7.36 -2.43
N VAL A 333 8.40 7.91 -3.56
CA VAL A 333 9.27 8.18 -4.71
C VAL A 333 9.60 9.66 -4.70
N ASP A 334 10.88 10.01 -4.77
CA ASP A 334 11.31 11.41 -4.77
C ASP A 334 10.74 12.20 -5.95
N SER A 335 10.54 13.50 -5.75
CA SER A 335 10.17 14.40 -6.85
C SER A 335 11.34 14.62 -7.78
N GLY A 336 11.03 14.77 -9.07
CA GLY A 336 11.99 15.17 -10.08
C GLY A 336 11.90 16.66 -10.39
N ALA A 337 12.40 17.04 -11.56
CA ALA A 337 12.50 18.44 -11.98
C ALA A 337 11.39 18.87 -12.94
N THR A 338 10.80 17.94 -13.69
CA THR A 338 9.94 18.26 -14.83
C THR A 338 8.48 18.45 -14.38
N PRO A 339 7.82 19.58 -14.64
CA PRO A 339 6.38 19.71 -14.40
C PRO A 339 5.57 18.73 -15.26
N LEU A 340 4.43 18.24 -14.76
CA LEU A 340 3.56 17.32 -15.52
C LEU A 340 3.17 17.89 -16.89
N GLU A 341 2.90 19.19 -16.95
CA GLU A 341 2.53 19.86 -18.21
C GLU A 341 3.65 19.73 -19.27
N GLU A 342 4.91 19.84 -18.85
CA GLU A 342 6.06 19.66 -19.75
C GLU A 342 6.24 18.20 -20.16
N MET A 343 5.98 17.25 -19.25
CA MET A 343 6.00 15.81 -19.56
C MET A 343 4.97 15.45 -20.64
N ILE A 344 3.77 16.04 -20.55
CA ILE A 344 2.72 15.89 -21.57
C ILE A 344 3.17 16.55 -22.87
N ARG A 345 3.69 17.78 -22.82
CA ARG A 345 4.15 18.53 -24.01
C ARG A 345 5.29 17.83 -24.75
N SER A 346 6.18 17.14 -24.04
CA SER A 346 7.31 16.39 -24.61
C SER A 346 6.89 15.02 -25.14
N CYS A 347 5.68 14.54 -24.85
CA CYS A 347 5.14 13.28 -25.32
C CYS A 347 4.60 13.43 -26.75
N LYS A 348 5.38 12.95 -27.73
CA LYS A 348 4.95 12.98 -29.15
C LYS A 348 3.76 12.07 -29.42
N ARG A 349 3.79 10.88 -28.81
CA ARG A 349 2.74 9.88 -28.97
C ARG A 349 2.77 8.92 -27.79
N GLY A 350 1.65 8.77 -27.09
CA GLY A 350 1.65 8.02 -25.85
C GLY A 350 0.30 8.01 -25.14
N VAL A 351 0.35 7.67 -23.86
CA VAL A 351 -0.83 7.60 -23.00
C VAL A 351 -0.56 8.15 -21.60
N LEU A 352 -1.56 8.82 -21.00
CA LEU A 352 -1.61 9.16 -19.58
C LEU A 352 -2.40 8.08 -18.85
N VAL A 353 -1.74 7.31 -17.98
CA VAL A 353 -2.28 6.11 -17.34
C VAL A 353 -2.67 6.40 -15.90
N HIS A 354 -3.99 6.45 -15.66
CA HIS A 354 -4.56 6.64 -14.32
C HIS A 354 -4.80 5.33 -13.58
N ARG A 355 -5.25 4.31 -14.31
CA ARG A 355 -5.57 3.00 -13.75
C ARG A 355 -5.31 1.91 -14.76
N ILE A 356 -4.98 0.75 -14.23
CA ILE A 356 -4.83 -0.48 -14.99
C ILE A 356 -5.76 -1.56 -14.43
N SER A 357 -6.11 -2.51 -15.28
CA SER A 357 -7.01 -3.62 -14.94
C SER A 357 -6.56 -4.89 -15.64
N GLY A 358 -6.66 -6.01 -14.92
CA GLY A 358 -6.24 -7.33 -15.39
C GLY A 358 -4.75 -7.61 -15.14
N GLY A 359 -4.39 -8.89 -15.15
CA GLY A 359 -3.03 -9.41 -15.13
C GLY A 359 -2.22 -9.18 -13.84
N ASN A 360 -1.35 -10.14 -13.51
CA ASN A 360 -0.17 -9.89 -12.69
C ASN A 360 1.06 -10.07 -13.59
N PRO A 361 2.16 -9.36 -13.32
CA PRO A 361 3.42 -9.66 -13.98
C PRO A 361 3.84 -11.11 -13.72
N ASN A 362 4.47 -11.76 -14.70
CA ASN A 362 5.14 -13.03 -14.46
C ASN A 362 6.44 -12.82 -13.65
N ASN A 363 7.14 -13.90 -13.29
CA ASN A 363 8.39 -13.81 -12.53
C ASN A 363 9.52 -13.03 -13.23
N ASN A 364 9.48 -12.94 -14.57
CA ASN A 364 10.42 -12.13 -15.35
C ASN A 364 10.00 -10.65 -15.43
N GLY A 365 8.81 -10.32 -14.94
CA GLY A 365 8.23 -8.98 -14.95
C GLY A 365 7.46 -8.61 -16.20
N ASP A 366 7.13 -9.56 -17.09
CA ASP A 366 6.31 -9.26 -18.25
C ASP A 366 4.86 -9.01 -17.81
N LEU A 367 4.32 -7.86 -18.20
CA LEU A 367 3.02 -7.37 -17.79
C LEU A 367 2.22 -6.92 -19.01
N SER A 368 0.97 -7.37 -19.10
CA SER A 368 0.00 -6.88 -20.08
C SER A 368 -1.31 -6.55 -19.39
N VAL A 369 -1.73 -5.29 -19.47
CA VAL A 369 -2.88 -4.76 -18.71
C VAL A 369 -3.75 -3.85 -19.55
N VAL A 370 -5.04 -3.80 -19.22
CA VAL A 370 -6.01 -2.92 -19.84
C VAL A 370 -5.99 -1.57 -19.13
N LEU A 371 -5.87 -0.50 -19.90
CA LEU A 371 -5.95 0.86 -19.38
C LEU A 371 -7.40 1.20 -19.02
N LYS A 372 -7.59 1.82 -17.85
CA LYS A 372 -8.86 2.34 -17.36
C LYS A 372 -8.68 3.80 -17.00
N ASN A 373 -9.72 4.60 -17.25
CA ASN A 373 -9.73 6.02 -16.89
C ASN A 373 -8.52 6.81 -17.41
N SER A 374 -7.93 6.38 -18.54
CA SER A 374 -6.65 6.86 -19.08
C SER A 374 -6.88 7.64 -20.38
N TYR A 375 -5.87 8.38 -20.85
CA TYR A 375 -6.01 9.29 -22.00
C TYR A 375 -4.95 9.04 -23.08
N TYR A 376 -5.33 9.28 -24.34
CA TYR A 376 -4.40 9.32 -25.47
C TYR A 376 -3.68 10.67 -25.51
N ILE A 377 -2.38 10.64 -25.78
CA ILE A 377 -1.54 11.83 -25.99
C ILE A 377 -0.95 11.77 -27.39
N GLU A 378 -1.03 12.89 -28.11
CA GLU A 378 -0.42 13.06 -29.43
C GLU A 378 0.04 14.50 -29.62
N ASP A 379 1.23 14.69 -30.18
CA ASP A 379 1.85 16.00 -30.42
C ASP A 379 1.86 16.93 -29.20
N GLY A 380 2.12 16.36 -28.02
CA GLY A 380 2.22 17.12 -26.78
C GLY A 380 0.88 17.48 -26.13
N GLU A 381 -0.24 16.91 -26.60
CA GLU A 381 -1.58 17.25 -26.11
C GLU A 381 -2.39 16.00 -25.74
N ILE A 382 -3.13 16.09 -24.64
CA ILE A 382 -4.16 15.09 -24.29
C ILE A 382 -5.33 15.25 -25.27
N LYS A 383 -5.61 14.20 -26.06
CA LYS A 383 -6.63 14.26 -27.13
C LYS A 383 -8.01 13.79 -26.67
N TYR A 384 -8.10 12.59 -26.10
CA TYR A 384 -9.36 11.98 -25.68
C TYR A 384 -9.14 10.85 -24.67
N PRO A 385 -10.15 10.52 -23.83
CA PRO A 385 -10.08 9.37 -22.95
C PRO A 385 -10.20 8.07 -23.75
N LEU A 386 -9.46 7.06 -23.29
CA LEU A 386 -9.29 5.78 -23.96
C LEU A 386 -10.37 4.76 -23.55
N ASN A 387 -10.76 3.92 -24.51
CA ASN A 387 -11.36 2.61 -24.25
C ASN A 387 -10.54 1.51 -24.94
N GLU A 388 -10.82 0.25 -24.57
CA GLU A 388 -10.30 -0.95 -25.25
C GLU A 388 -8.79 -0.92 -25.57
N THR A 389 -7.99 -0.28 -24.72
CA THR A 389 -6.56 -0.06 -24.93
C THR A 389 -5.76 -0.82 -23.88
N MET A 390 -4.67 -1.43 -24.30
CA MET A 390 -3.74 -2.17 -23.45
C MET A 390 -2.33 -1.61 -23.56
N ILE A 391 -1.56 -1.82 -22.50
CA ILE A 391 -0.10 -1.68 -22.53
C ILE A 391 0.55 -3.02 -22.25
N THR A 392 1.67 -3.27 -22.92
CA THR A 392 2.56 -4.41 -22.65
C THR A 392 3.96 -3.89 -22.37
N LEU A 393 4.51 -4.26 -21.22
CA LEU A 393 5.85 -3.85 -20.78
C LEU A 393 6.52 -4.95 -19.95
N ASN A 394 7.84 -4.84 -19.80
CA ASN A 394 8.57 -5.55 -18.76
C ASN A 394 8.91 -4.57 -17.63
N LEU A 395 8.73 -4.97 -16.37
CA LEU A 395 8.95 -4.06 -15.22
C LEU A 395 10.41 -3.58 -15.10
N LYS A 396 11.39 -4.42 -15.46
CA LYS A 396 12.81 -4.03 -15.42
C LYS A 396 13.10 -2.99 -16.49
N ASP A 397 12.60 -3.23 -17.71
CA ASP A 397 12.73 -2.27 -18.81
C ASP A 397 12.01 -0.97 -18.49
N ALA A 398 10.83 -1.03 -17.87
CA ALA A 398 10.10 0.16 -17.45
C ALA A 398 10.89 1.01 -16.45
N LEU A 399 11.53 0.40 -15.45
CA LEU A 399 12.40 1.09 -14.50
C LEU A 399 13.63 1.73 -15.18
N ALA A 400 14.25 1.02 -16.13
CA ALA A 400 15.39 1.53 -16.88
C ALA A 400 15.01 2.65 -17.86
N ASN A 401 13.80 2.58 -18.42
CA ASN A 401 13.27 3.52 -19.41
C ASN A 401 12.51 4.71 -18.80
N ILE A 402 12.62 4.94 -17.49
CA ILE A 402 12.16 6.18 -16.87
C ILE A 402 12.98 7.35 -17.42
N THR A 403 12.29 8.27 -18.09
CA THR A 403 12.89 9.43 -18.76
C THR A 403 12.63 10.73 -18.02
N GLU A 404 11.52 10.82 -17.28
CA GLU A 404 11.12 12.02 -16.55
C GLU A 404 10.39 11.61 -15.26
N VAL A 405 10.65 12.34 -14.17
CA VAL A 405 9.94 12.23 -12.89
C VAL A 405 9.42 13.62 -12.56
N SER A 406 8.14 13.71 -12.18
CA SER A 406 7.52 15.02 -12.04
C SER A 406 7.98 15.78 -10.81
N LYS A 407 7.94 17.11 -10.89
CA LYS A 407 8.10 17.99 -9.72
C LYS A 407 6.95 17.81 -8.72
N GLU A 408 5.74 17.61 -9.24
CA GLU A 408 4.54 17.38 -8.46
C GLU A 408 4.63 16.04 -7.73
N GLN A 409 4.11 15.99 -6.51
CA GLN A 409 3.87 14.77 -5.76
C GLN A 409 2.48 14.81 -5.15
N VAL A 410 1.87 13.65 -5.00
CA VAL A 410 0.63 13.46 -4.27
C VAL A 410 0.91 12.64 -3.03
N ASN A 411 0.49 13.15 -1.88
CA ASN A 411 0.51 12.41 -0.62
C ASN A 411 -0.87 11.79 -0.36
N PHE A 412 -0.94 10.45 -0.36
CA PHE A 412 -2.14 9.67 -0.04
C PHE A 412 -2.20 9.29 1.46
N GLY A 413 -1.29 9.81 2.28
CA GLY A 413 -1.15 9.55 3.71
C GLY A 413 -0.50 8.22 4.06
N HIS A 414 -0.35 7.30 3.11
CA HIS A 414 0.33 6.01 3.29
C HIS A 414 1.34 5.73 2.19
N GLU A 415 1.45 6.64 1.22
CA GLU A 415 2.40 6.62 0.12
C GLU A 415 2.44 8.01 -0.53
N ILE A 416 3.57 8.34 -1.15
CA ILE A 416 3.80 9.64 -1.80
C ILE A 416 4.45 9.41 -3.15
N TYR A 417 3.76 9.79 -4.22
CA TYR A 417 4.23 9.54 -5.57
C TYR A 417 4.17 10.77 -6.48
N PRO A 418 5.16 10.94 -7.37
CA PRO A 418 5.09 11.81 -8.53
C PRO A 418 4.42 11.10 -9.71
N TYR A 419 4.31 11.81 -10.83
CA TYR A 419 4.10 11.22 -12.15
C TYR A 419 5.44 10.72 -12.69
N ILE A 420 5.42 9.62 -13.44
CA ILE A 420 6.63 9.06 -14.07
C ILE A 420 6.36 8.85 -15.55
N LYS A 421 7.30 9.28 -16.40
CA LYS A 421 7.24 8.99 -17.84
C LYS A 421 8.21 7.87 -18.20
N VAL A 422 7.66 6.81 -18.79
CA VAL A 422 8.40 5.65 -19.29
C VAL A 422 8.28 5.63 -20.82
N LYS A 423 9.41 5.49 -21.52
CA LYS A 423 9.41 5.37 -22.99
C LYS A 423 9.38 3.92 -23.46
N ASP A 424 9.21 3.74 -24.77
CA ASP A 424 9.34 2.45 -25.47
C ASP A 424 8.35 1.36 -25.02
N VAL A 425 7.17 1.76 -24.51
CA VAL A 425 6.11 0.83 -24.10
C VAL A 425 5.22 0.48 -25.28
N LEU A 426 4.88 -0.79 -25.43
CA LEU A 426 3.95 -1.23 -26.46
C LEU A 426 2.51 -0.90 -26.06
N ILE A 427 1.81 -0.14 -26.90
CA ILE A 427 0.42 0.28 -26.72
C ILE A 427 -0.40 -0.31 -27.87
N SER A 428 -1.48 -1.00 -27.54
CA SER A 428 -2.33 -1.70 -28.52
C SER A 428 -3.81 -1.57 -28.20
N GLY A 429 -4.63 -1.38 -29.25
CA GLY A 429 -6.08 -1.56 -29.17
C GLY A 429 -6.41 -3.05 -29.07
N LYS A 430 -7.62 -3.35 -28.61
CA LYS A 430 -8.17 -4.70 -28.59
C LYS A 430 -8.47 -5.21 -29.99
#